data_AF-A0A7U9NBU1-F1
#
_entry.id   AF-A0A7U9NBU1-F1
#
_cell.length_a   1.000
_cell.length_b   1.000
_cell.length_c   1.000
_cell.angle_alpha   90.00
_cell.angle_beta   90.00
_cell.angle_gamma   90.00
#
_symmetry.space_group_name_H-M   'P 1'
#
loop_
_entity.id
_entity.type
_entity.pdbx_description
1 polymer ?
#
loop_
_entity_poly.entity_id
_entity_poly.type
_entity_poly.pdbx_seq_one_letter_code
_entity_poly.pdbx_strand_id
1 'polypeptide(L)'
;MNIQLKNIGIIQDSAIEINGLTVITGKNNSGKTTVGKVLYSLIDSVANMKQKSINDRYNYAIDQLEKACECFPFHLIIKRGREYIENECIRIFFAGEYEEEISPDKIDLYLMDLIQELKYFEISEDPYNYILERFQRPSAFRRENTFEKFEIYKEEAISILQRTQEYITSDPELVNYAKQSINSTLALEFNGQIQPVALESARSYIEMNNNGEACFKINIENNEISESNDIVYWNSPYKTVYFIDNPFVLDEPAFRKKNKYTTTSISFVNESRIVTHDNKLKFVLNFARPRSIFEERGN
;
A
#
# COMPACT_ATOMS: atom_id res chain seq x y z
N MET A 1 -24.71 4.83 15.48
CA MET A 1 -23.47 4.04 15.65
C MET A 1 -23.03 4.14 17.11
N ASN A 2 -22.43 3.11 17.69
CA ASN A 2 -21.91 3.13 19.05
C ASN A 2 -20.44 2.72 19.03
N ILE A 3 -19.57 3.44 19.73
CA ILE A 3 -18.16 3.08 19.90
C ILE A 3 -17.86 2.84 21.38
N GLN A 4 -17.18 1.73 21.66
CA GLN A 4 -16.67 1.36 22.97
C GLN A 4 -15.15 1.34 22.90
N LEU A 5 -14.51 2.02 23.85
CA LEU A 5 -13.07 2.12 23.97
C LEU A 5 -12.67 1.70 25.37
N LYS A 6 -11.72 0.78 25.47
CA LYS A 6 -11.13 0.39 26.75
C LYS A 6 -9.62 0.43 26.66
N ASN A 7 -9.02 1.13 27.60
CA ASN A 7 -7.57 1.33 27.70
C ASN A 7 -6.96 1.84 26.38
N ILE A 8 -7.46 2.97 25.86
CA ILE A 8 -6.94 3.61 24.64
C ILE A 8 -6.45 5.01 24.98
N GLY A 9 -5.14 5.25 24.84
CA GLY A 9 -4.50 6.49 25.25
C GLY A 9 -4.81 6.85 26.70
N ILE A 10 -5.53 7.96 26.91
CA ILE A 10 -5.96 8.42 28.24
C ILE A 10 -7.33 7.87 28.67
N ILE A 11 -8.05 7.16 27.78
CA ILE A 11 -9.38 6.62 28.06
C ILE A 11 -9.24 5.24 28.70
N GLN A 12 -9.72 5.10 29.94
CA GLN A 12 -9.76 3.80 30.63
C GLN A 12 -10.95 2.95 30.16
N ASP A 13 -12.15 3.52 30.15
CA ASP A 13 -13.38 2.88 29.69
C ASP A 13 -14.35 3.97 29.21
N SER A 14 -14.94 3.80 28.03
CA SER A 14 -15.96 4.71 27.52
C SER A 14 -16.87 4.00 26.51
N ALA A 15 -18.14 4.36 26.54
CA ALA A 15 -19.11 4.03 25.51
C ALA A 15 -19.74 5.33 25.00
N ILE A 16 -19.71 5.54 23.69
CA ILE A 16 -20.12 6.80 23.05
C ILE A 16 -21.08 6.47 21.91
N GLU A 17 -22.26 7.07 21.97
CA GLU A 17 -23.24 7.03 20.90
C GLU A 17 -22.96 8.13 19.88
N ILE A 18 -22.93 7.75 18.60
CA ILE A 18 -22.67 8.62 17.45
C ILE A 18 -23.88 8.55 16.53
N ASN A 19 -24.64 9.65 16.51
CA ASN A 19 -25.85 9.84 15.72
C ASN A 19 -25.77 11.15 14.94
N GLY A 20 -25.86 11.09 13.61
CA GLY A 20 -25.88 12.26 12.74
C GLY A 20 -24.83 13.31 13.12
N LEU A 21 -25.29 14.44 13.67
CA LEU A 21 -24.44 15.42 14.34
C LEU A 21 -24.33 15.10 15.84
N THR A 22 -23.12 14.72 16.28
CA THR A 22 -22.82 14.39 17.68
C THR A 22 -21.81 15.38 18.25
N VAL A 23 -22.07 15.89 19.45
CA VAL A 23 -21.21 16.86 20.13
C VAL A 23 -20.57 16.21 21.35
N ILE A 24 -19.25 16.08 21.34
CA ILE A 24 -18.46 15.59 22.48
C ILE A 24 -17.79 16.78 23.16
N THR A 25 -18.17 17.06 24.42
CA THR A 25 -17.62 18.18 25.20
C THR A 25 -16.95 17.70 26.48
N GLY A 26 -16.16 18.55 27.13
CA GLY A 26 -15.46 18.22 28.36
C GLY A 26 -14.21 19.08 28.57
N LYS A 27 -13.60 18.96 29.75
CA LYS A 27 -12.35 19.67 30.10
C LYS A 27 -11.20 19.29 29.17
N ASN A 28 -10.14 20.09 29.15
CA ASN A 28 -8.91 19.72 28.44
C ASN A 28 -8.37 18.38 28.99
N ASN A 29 -7.76 17.59 28.11
CA ASN A 29 -7.23 16.25 28.42
C ASN A 29 -8.27 15.26 28.96
N SER A 30 -9.54 15.40 28.54
CA SER A 30 -10.62 14.46 28.90
C SER A 30 -10.85 13.34 27.88
N GLY A 31 -9.97 13.18 26.88
CA GLY A 31 -10.08 12.12 25.87
C GLY A 31 -10.79 12.49 24.57
N LYS A 32 -11.27 13.73 24.40
CA LYS A 32 -12.00 14.16 23.19
C LYS A 32 -11.23 13.91 21.89
N THR A 33 -9.99 14.39 21.80
CA THR A 33 -9.11 14.16 20.65
C THR A 33 -8.78 12.67 20.48
N THR A 34 -8.66 11.91 21.57
CA THR A 34 -8.43 10.46 21.52
C THR A 34 -9.58 9.75 20.82
N VAL A 35 -10.83 10.07 21.14
CA VAL A 35 -12.01 9.51 20.45
C VAL A 35 -11.97 9.87 18.96
N GLY A 36 -11.69 11.14 18.63
CA GLY A 36 -11.59 11.61 17.24
C GLY A 36 -10.52 10.86 16.44
N LYS A 37 -9.33 10.68 17.00
CA LYS A 37 -8.23 9.92 16.40
C LYS A 37 -8.59 8.46 16.18
N VAL A 38 -9.25 7.81 17.14
CA VAL A 38 -9.71 6.42 16.95
C VAL A 38 -10.70 6.35 15.79
N LEU A 39 -11.78 7.16 15.81
CA LEU A 39 -12.79 7.16 14.75
C LEU A 39 -12.17 7.42 13.38
N TYR A 40 -11.30 8.44 13.27
CA TYR A 40 -10.58 8.74 12.05
C TYR A 40 -9.74 7.54 11.59
N SER A 41 -8.93 6.96 12.48
CA SER A 41 -8.01 5.87 12.13
C SER A 41 -8.75 4.63 11.63
N LEU A 42 -9.83 4.24 12.32
CA LEU A 42 -10.65 3.09 11.94
C LEU A 42 -11.32 3.30 10.58
N ILE A 43 -11.96 4.46 10.39
CA ILE A 43 -12.77 4.69 9.19
C ILE A 43 -11.88 4.99 8.00
N ASP A 44 -10.83 5.79 8.16
CA ASP A 44 -9.96 6.17 7.04
C ASP A 44 -9.09 5.02 6.53
N SER A 45 -8.63 4.14 7.42
CA SER A 45 -7.81 2.98 7.01
C SER A 45 -8.56 2.09 6.02
N VAL A 46 -9.86 1.84 6.25
CA VAL A 46 -10.71 1.02 5.38
C VAL A 46 -11.48 1.82 4.31
N ALA A 47 -11.42 3.15 4.32
CA ALA A 47 -12.05 3.97 3.27
C ALA A 47 -11.39 3.70 1.91
N ASN A 48 -12.18 3.41 0.88
CA ASN A 48 -11.70 3.07 -0.47
C ASN A 48 -10.62 1.95 -0.48
N MET A 49 -10.74 0.98 0.44
CA MET A 49 -9.72 -0.05 0.67
C MET A 49 -9.42 -0.90 -0.56
N LYS A 50 -10.44 -1.26 -1.35
CA LYS A 50 -10.25 -2.06 -2.57
C LYS A 50 -9.30 -1.39 -3.54
N GLN A 51 -9.51 -0.11 -3.84
CA GLN A 51 -8.63 0.63 -4.75
C GLN A 51 -7.23 0.81 -4.16
N LYS A 52 -7.13 1.09 -2.85
CA LYS A 52 -5.84 1.20 -2.16
C LYS A 52 -5.05 -0.10 -2.28
N SER A 53 -5.72 -1.25 -2.07
CA SER A 53 -5.10 -2.57 -2.17
C SER A 53 -4.63 -2.88 -3.59
N ILE A 54 -5.43 -2.59 -4.62
CA ILE A 54 -5.04 -2.76 -6.03
C ILE A 54 -3.74 -1.98 -6.32
N ASN A 55 -3.71 -0.70 -5.94
CA ASN A 55 -2.54 0.14 -6.18
C ASN A 55 -1.32 -0.35 -5.37
N ASP A 56 -1.50 -0.72 -4.11
CA ASP A 56 -0.42 -1.18 -3.23
C ASP A 56 0.20 -2.49 -3.73
N ARG A 57 -0.64 -3.46 -4.17
CA ARG A 57 -0.19 -4.69 -4.83
C ARG A 57 0.55 -4.42 -6.13
N TYR A 58 0.03 -3.51 -6.95
CA TYR A 58 0.66 -3.10 -8.19
C TYR A 58 2.08 -2.56 -7.96
N ASN A 59 2.24 -1.56 -7.08
CA ASN A 59 3.55 -0.97 -6.81
C ASN A 59 4.54 -1.99 -6.25
N TYR A 60 4.08 -2.90 -5.36
CA TYR A 60 4.91 -3.98 -4.87
C TYR A 60 5.37 -4.91 -6.00
N ALA A 61 4.45 -5.30 -6.90
CA ALA A 61 4.77 -6.16 -8.03
C ALA A 61 5.72 -5.50 -9.03
N ILE A 62 5.61 -4.19 -9.28
CA ILE A 62 6.57 -3.45 -10.11
C ILE A 62 7.99 -3.53 -9.53
N ASP A 63 8.16 -3.27 -8.24
CA ASP A 63 9.47 -3.39 -7.57
C ASP A 63 10.05 -4.82 -7.66
N GLN A 64 9.20 -5.85 -7.61
CA GLN A 64 9.64 -7.24 -7.79
C GLN A 64 9.94 -7.59 -9.26
N LEU A 65 9.21 -7.02 -10.22
CA LEU A 65 9.47 -7.16 -11.66
C LEU A 65 10.83 -6.56 -12.02
N GLU A 66 11.14 -5.37 -11.51
CA GLU A 66 12.44 -4.74 -11.69
C GLU A 66 13.57 -5.63 -11.15
N LYS A 67 13.43 -6.15 -9.93
CA LYS A 67 14.40 -7.08 -9.32
C LYS A 67 14.58 -8.35 -10.14
N ALA A 68 13.48 -8.94 -10.62
CA ALA A 68 13.53 -10.13 -11.47
C ALA A 68 14.20 -9.84 -12.83
N CYS A 69 13.99 -8.66 -13.40
CA CYS A 69 14.64 -8.22 -14.64
C CYS A 69 16.16 -8.01 -14.44
N GLU A 70 16.55 -7.44 -13.30
CA GLU A 70 17.95 -7.22 -12.93
C GLU A 70 18.75 -8.52 -12.71
N CYS A 71 18.10 -9.66 -12.45
CA CYS A 71 18.75 -10.97 -12.42
C CYS A 71 19.44 -11.31 -13.75
N PHE A 72 18.94 -10.79 -14.87
CA PHE A 72 19.50 -11.08 -16.19
C PHE A 72 20.66 -10.12 -16.52
N PRO A 73 21.92 -10.57 -16.64
CA PRO A 73 23.07 -9.67 -16.83
C PRO A 73 23.06 -8.90 -18.17
N PHE A 74 22.29 -9.34 -19.16
CA PHE A 74 22.12 -8.69 -20.46
C PHE A 74 20.75 -8.00 -20.61
N HIS A 75 19.97 -7.81 -19.53
CA HIS A 75 18.67 -7.13 -19.61
C HIS A 75 18.77 -5.77 -20.31
N LEU A 76 19.83 -4.99 -20.04
CA LEU A 76 20.11 -3.71 -20.71
C LEU A 76 20.33 -3.84 -22.23
N ILE A 77 20.89 -4.97 -22.67
CA ILE A 77 21.12 -5.24 -24.09
C ILE A 77 19.80 -5.61 -24.75
N ILE A 78 19.01 -6.48 -24.13
CA ILE A 78 17.66 -6.83 -24.61
C ILE A 78 16.78 -5.58 -24.69
N LYS A 79 16.81 -4.72 -23.66
CA LYS A 79 16.10 -3.43 -23.63
C LYS A 79 16.41 -2.54 -24.84
N ARG A 80 17.66 -2.54 -25.32
CA ARG A 80 18.05 -1.78 -26.53
C ARG A 80 17.48 -2.39 -27.81
N GLY A 81 17.37 -3.70 -27.87
CA GLY A 81 16.80 -4.44 -28.99
C GLY A 81 15.29 -4.71 -28.87
N ARG A 82 14.57 -4.07 -27.94
CA ARG A 82 13.16 -4.37 -27.66
C ARG A 82 12.23 -4.26 -28.87
N GLU A 83 12.60 -3.43 -29.84
CA GLU A 83 11.89 -3.25 -31.12
C GLU A 83 11.83 -4.53 -31.98
N TYR A 84 12.76 -5.47 -31.79
CA TYR A 84 12.77 -6.75 -32.49
C TYR A 84 11.94 -7.83 -31.77
N ILE A 85 11.50 -7.59 -30.53
CA ILE A 85 10.79 -8.58 -29.71
C ILE A 85 9.29 -8.52 -30.02
N GLU A 86 8.79 -9.56 -30.68
CA GLU A 86 7.36 -9.69 -31.02
C GLU A 86 6.50 -10.02 -29.80
N ASN A 87 7.02 -10.85 -28.89
CA ASN A 87 6.33 -11.23 -27.66
C ASN A 87 6.18 -10.01 -26.74
N GLU A 88 4.95 -9.52 -26.63
CA GLU A 88 4.62 -8.31 -25.87
C GLU A 88 5.00 -8.44 -24.39
N CYS A 89 4.73 -9.58 -23.76
CA CYS A 89 4.98 -9.79 -22.34
C CYS A 89 6.48 -9.73 -22.03
N ILE A 90 7.29 -10.44 -22.82
CA ILE A 90 8.75 -10.41 -22.70
C ILE A 90 9.32 -9.03 -23.04
N ARG A 91 8.76 -8.35 -24.05
CA ARG A 91 9.17 -7.00 -24.43
C ARG A 91 8.97 -6.02 -23.29
N ILE A 92 7.76 -5.97 -22.71
CA ILE A 92 7.43 -5.11 -21.56
C ILE A 92 8.38 -5.41 -20.41
N PHE A 93 8.62 -6.69 -20.12
CA PHE A 93 9.50 -7.12 -19.04
C PHE A 93 10.92 -6.60 -19.15
N PHE A 94 11.57 -6.77 -20.31
CA PHE A 94 12.94 -6.28 -20.48
C PHE A 94 13.02 -4.78 -20.77
N ALA A 95 11.96 -4.18 -21.32
CA ALA A 95 11.90 -2.74 -21.52
C ALA A 95 11.74 -1.98 -20.19
N GLY A 96 11.08 -2.58 -19.20
CA GLY A 96 10.71 -1.92 -17.95
C GLY A 96 9.64 -0.86 -18.16
N GLU A 97 8.76 -1.05 -19.15
CA GLU A 97 7.66 -0.14 -19.52
C GLU A 97 6.36 -0.55 -18.80
N TYR A 98 6.48 -0.91 -17.50
CA TYR A 98 5.37 -1.50 -16.74
C TYR A 98 4.26 -0.49 -16.42
N GLU A 99 4.64 0.74 -16.09
CA GLU A 99 3.71 1.82 -15.71
C GLU A 99 2.88 2.31 -16.89
N GLU A 100 3.45 2.23 -18.09
CA GLU A 100 2.81 2.63 -19.33
C GLU A 100 1.87 1.54 -19.87
N GLU A 101 2.27 0.27 -19.77
CA GLU A 101 1.62 -0.84 -20.48
C GLU A 101 0.69 -1.70 -19.59
N ILE A 102 0.87 -1.70 -18.26
CA ILE A 102 0.13 -2.58 -17.35
C ILE A 102 -0.77 -1.77 -16.42
N SER A 103 -2.08 -1.99 -16.55
CA SER A 103 -3.04 -1.38 -15.63
C SER A 103 -2.95 -2.04 -14.24
N PRO A 104 -3.11 -1.27 -13.13
CA PRO A 104 -2.98 -1.80 -11.77
C PRO A 104 -3.86 -3.01 -11.45
N ASP A 105 -5.04 -3.10 -12.05
CA ASP A 105 -6.00 -4.19 -11.87
C ASP A 105 -5.66 -5.47 -12.64
N LYS A 106 -4.64 -5.46 -13.51
CA LYS A 106 -4.24 -6.60 -14.36
C LYS A 106 -2.86 -7.16 -14.05
N ILE A 107 -2.22 -6.68 -12.98
CA ILE A 107 -0.83 -7.05 -12.67
C ILE A 107 -0.66 -8.54 -12.33
N ASP A 108 -1.68 -9.15 -11.72
CA ASP A 108 -1.72 -10.57 -11.42
C ASP A 108 -1.79 -11.43 -12.69
N LEU A 109 -2.60 -11.02 -13.67
CA LEU A 109 -2.67 -11.65 -14.99
C LEU A 109 -1.35 -11.52 -15.73
N TYR A 110 -0.77 -10.32 -15.76
CA TYR A 110 0.53 -10.09 -16.39
C TYR A 110 1.64 -10.94 -15.75
N LEU A 111 1.69 -11.04 -14.42
CA LEU A 111 2.65 -11.91 -13.74
C LEU A 111 2.47 -13.38 -14.12
N MET A 112 1.23 -13.86 -14.23
CA MET A 112 0.93 -15.22 -14.65
C MET A 112 1.45 -15.50 -16.06
N ASP A 113 1.14 -14.61 -17.00
CA ASP A 113 1.54 -14.74 -18.40
C ASP A 113 3.07 -14.65 -18.51
N LEU A 114 3.71 -13.70 -17.82
CA LEU A 114 5.16 -13.55 -17.82
C LEU A 114 5.89 -14.78 -17.28
N ILE A 115 5.41 -15.34 -16.16
CA ILE A 115 5.97 -16.58 -15.60
C ILE A 115 5.89 -17.72 -16.62
N GLN A 116 4.77 -17.81 -17.34
CA GLN A 116 4.58 -18.83 -18.36
C GLN A 116 5.52 -18.60 -19.56
N GLU A 117 5.59 -17.38 -20.08
CA GLU A 117 6.47 -17.03 -21.20
C GLU A 117 7.95 -17.25 -20.86
N LEU A 118 8.39 -16.87 -19.65
CA LEU A 118 9.76 -17.08 -19.20
C LEU A 118 10.15 -18.57 -19.08
N LYS A 119 9.21 -19.48 -18.85
CA LYS A 119 9.52 -20.92 -18.81
C LYS A 119 9.97 -21.47 -20.15
N TYR A 120 9.40 -20.96 -21.24
CA TYR A 120 9.74 -21.37 -22.62
C TYR A 120 10.70 -20.40 -23.29
N PHE A 121 11.11 -19.34 -22.61
CA PHE A 121 12.03 -18.37 -23.15
C PHE A 121 13.43 -18.99 -23.32
N GLU A 122 13.91 -18.95 -24.56
CA GLU A 122 15.26 -19.37 -24.95
C GLU A 122 16.04 -18.18 -25.51
N ILE A 123 17.12 -17.80 -24.82
CA ILE A 123 17.96 -16.65 -25.23
C ILE A 123 18.76 -16.93 -26.52
N SER A 124 18.94 -18.20 -26.88
CA SER A 124 19.65 -18.65 -28.08
C SER A 124 18.80 -18.53 -29.35
N GLU A 125 17.49 -18.37 -29.23
CA GLU A 125 16.60 -18.18 -30.37
C GLU A 125 16.59 -16.73 -30.84
N ASP A 126 16.27 -16.52 -32.12
CA ASP A 126 15.99 -15.19 -32.64
C ASP A 126 14.63 -14.70 -32.10
N PRO A 127 14.49 -13.40 -31.78
CA PRO A 127 15.41 -12.30 -32.08
C PRO A 127 16.51 -12.09 -31.03
N TYR A 128 16.53 -12.85 -29.93
CA TYR A 128 17.40 -12.56 -28.79
C TYR A 128 18.87 -12.80 -29.11
N ASN A 129 19.21 -13.89 -29.79
CA ASN A 129 20.57 -14.15 -30.22
C ASN A 129 21.08 -13.03 -31.16
N TYR A 130 20.27 -12.62 -32.14
CA TYR A 130 20.57 -11.45 -32.98
C TYR A 130 20.79 -10.16 -32.17
N ILE A 131 19.93 -9.87 -31.19
CA ILE A 131 20.07 -8.69 -30.32
C ILE A 131 21.40 -8.75 -29.55
N LEU A 132 21.75 -9.91 -28.97
CA LEU A 132 23.01 -10.08 -28.26
C LEU A 132 24.21 -9.84 -29.19
N GLU A 133 24.22 -10.43 -30.39
CA GLU A 133 25.32 -10.26 -31.35
C GLU A 133 25.46 -8.80 -31.84
N ARG A 134 24.33 -8.13 -32.08
CA ARG A 134 24.31 -6.76 -32.61
C ARG A 134 24.76 -5.72 -31.58
N PHE A 135 24.38 -5.89 -30.32
CA PHE A 135 24.52 -4.85 -29.30
C PHE A 135 25.57 -5.14 -28.23
N GLN A 136 26.18 -6.34 -28.21
CA GLN A 136 27.31 -6.64 -27.32
C GLN A 136 28.65 -6.12 -27.86
N ARG A 137 29.58 -5.82 -26.93
CA ARG A 137 30.97 -5.51 -27.28
C ARG A 137 31.76 -6.81 -27.52
N PRO A 138 32.63 -6.88 -28.56
CA PRO A 138 33.33 -8.11 -28.96
C PRO A 138 34.19 -8.78 -27.87
N SER A 139 34.65 -8.03 -26.86
CA SER A 139 35.60 -8.51 -25.85
C SER A 139 34.95 -9.13 -24.60
N ALA A 140 33.62 -9.19 -24.50
CA ALA A 140 32.91 -9.55 -23.26
C ALA A 140 32.23 -10.93 -23.26
N PHE A 141 32.18 -11.64 -24.39
CA PHE A 141 31.30 -12.81 -24.55
C PHE A 141 32.09 -14.13 -24.70
N ARG A 142 31.94 -15.06 -23.74
CA ARG A 142 32.28 -16.48 -23.90
C ARG A 142 30.97 -17.27 -23.99
N ARG A 143 30.56 -17.62 -25.21
CA ARG A 143 29.28 -18.26 -25.58
C ARG A 143 28.85 -19.40 -24.64
N GLU A 144 29.72 -20.38 -24.41
CA GLU A 144 29.39 -21.60 -23.67
C GLU A 144 29.02 -21.33 -22.19
N ASN A 145 29.72 -20.42 -21.51
CA ASN A 145 29.45 -20.10 -20.10
C ASN A 145 28.28 -19.12 -19.91
N THR A 146 27.77 -18.48 -20.97
CA THR A 146 26.70 -17.48 -20.85
C THR A 146 25.31 -18.11 -20.91
N PHE A 147 25.12 -19.13 -21.75
CA PHE A 147 23.84 -19.84 -21.86
C PHE A 147 23.55 -20.74 -20.66
N GLU A 148 24.55 -21.44 -20.11
CA GLU A 148 24.33 -22.24 -18.89
C GLU A 148 24.01 -21.35 -17.68
N LYS A 149 24.64 -20.18 -17.58
CA LYS A 149 24.32 -19.20 -16.53
C LYS A 149 22.98 -18.52 -16.74
N PHE A 150 22.54 -18.41 -18.00
CA PHE A 150 21.24 -17.82 -18.34
C PHE A 150 20.10 -18.56 -17.65
N GLU A 151 20.10 -19.89 -17.73
CA GLU A 151 19.07 -20.72 -17.11
C GLU A 151 18.99 -20.52 -15.59
N ILE A 152 20.14 -20.38 -14.92
CA ILE A 152 20.20 -20.08 -13.48
C ILE A 152 19.52 -18.75 -13.16
N TYR A 153 19.82 -17.68 -13.93
CA TYR A 153 19.20 -16.37 -13.73
C TYR A 153 17.71 -16.38 -14.06
N LYS A 154 17.30 -17.17 -15.06
CA LYS A 154 15.90 -17.37 -15.45
C LYS A 154 15.11 -18.03 -14.34
N GLU A 155 15.64 -19.12 -13.76
CA GLU A 155 15.04 -19.79 -12.61
C GLU A 155 14.91 -18.86 -11.40
N GLU A 156 15.94 -18.06 -11.12
CA GLU A 156 15.90 -17.06 -10.04
C GLU A 156 14.82 -16.00 -10.27
N ALA A 157 14.75 -15.43 -11.48
CA ALA A 157 13.73 -14.47 -11.85
C ALA A 157 12.31 -15.06 -11.74
N ILE A 158 12.09 -16.26 -12.28
CA ILE A 158 10.80 -16.97 -12.18
C ILE A 158 10.41 -17.19 -10.71
N SER A 159 11.35 -17.58 -9.85
CA SER A 159 11.12 -17.78 -8.42
C SER A 159 10.65 -16.48 -7.72
N ILE A 160 11.30 -15.35 -8.02
CA ILE A 160 10.88 -14.03 -7.51
C ILE A 160 9.44 -13.72 -7.94
N LEU A 161 9.12 -13.92 -9.22
CA LEU A 161 7.81 -13.61 -9.79
C LEU A 161 6.71 -14.53 -9.22
N GLN A 162 6.99 -15.83 -9.08
CA GLN A 162 6.08 -16.81 -8.47
C GLN A 162 5.75 -16.44 -7.03
N ARG A 163 6.77 -16.17 -6.21
CA ARG A 163 6.57 -15.71 -4.82
C ARG A 163 5.75 -14.42 -4.78
N THR A 164 6.01 -13.50 -5.70
CA THR A 164 5.26 -12.23 -5.80
C THR A 164 3.79 -12.49 -6.11
N GLN A 165 3.50 -13.34 -7.11
CA GLN A 165 2.14 -13.70 -7.50
C GLN A 165 1.37 -14.38 -6.36
N GLU A 166 1.96 -15.39 -5.72
CA GLU A 166 1.38 -16.07 -4.55
C GLU A 166 1.09 -15.06 -3.43
N TYR A 167 2.03 -14.16 -3.18
CA TYR A 167 1.89 -13.17 -2.11
C TYR A 167 0.78 -12.15 -2.36
N ILE A 168 0.71 -11.53 -3.54
CA ILE A 168 -0.32 -10.51 -3.83
C ILE A 168 -1.73 -11.12 -3.96
N THR A 169 -1.84 -12.42 -4.22
CA THR A 169 -3.12 -13.14 -4.31
C THR A 169 -3.54 -13.82 -3.00
N SER A 170 -2.66 -13.87 -2.00
CA SER A 170 -2.87 -14.60 -0.74
C SER A 170 -4.02 -14.08 0.15
N ASP A 171 -4.44 -12.83 -0.04
CA ASP A 171 -5.46 -12.16 0.79
C ASP A 171 -6.63 -11.64 -0.08
N PRO A 172 -7.45 -12.52 -0.69
CA PRO A 172 -8.51 -12.10 -1.60
C PRO A 172 -9.62 -11.29 -0.89
N GLU A 173 -9.87 -11.58 0.38
CA GLU A 173 -10.87 -10.89 1.21
C GLU A 173 -10.33 -9.60 1.86
N LEU A 174 -9.05 -9.28 1.67
CA LEU A 174 -8.38 -8.08 2.21
C LEU A 174 -8.35 -8.00 3.75
N VAL A 175 -8.42 -9.15 4.43
CA VAL A 175 -8.46 -9.20 5.90
C VAL A 175 -7.13 -8.77 6.49
N ASN A 176 -6.03 -9.32 5.99
CA ASN A 176 -4.68 -8.96 6.45
C ASN A 176 -4.35 -7.52 6.05
N TYR A 177 -4.72 -7.12 4.83
CA TYR A 177 -4.57 -5.76 4.35
C TYR A 177 -5.29 -4.75 5.25
N ALA A 178 -6.57 -5.02 5.59
CA ALA A 178 -7.36 -4.16 6.48
C ALA A 178 -6.70 -4.05 7.86
N LYS A 179 -6.35 -5.20 8.46
CA LYS A 179 -5.71 -5.25 9.78
C LYS A 179 -4.45 -4.39 9.81
N GLN A 180 -3.55 -4.59 8.85
CA GLN A 180 -2.32 -3.81 8.81
C GLN A 180 -2.59 -2.33 8.52
N SER A 181 -3.50 -2.00 7.61
CA SER A 181 -3.84 -0.60 7.35
C SER A 181 -4.42 0.09 8.59
N ILE A 182 -5.25 -0.60 9.39
CA ILE A 182 -5.77 -0.06 10.65
C ILE A 182 -4.63 0.09 11.66
N ASN A 183 -3.79 -0.93 11.82
CA ASN A 183 -2.67 -0.93 12.76
C ASN A 183 -1.70 0.22 12.47
N SER A 184 -1.24 0.35 11.22
CA SER A 184 -0.32 1.42 10.80
C SER A 184 -0.95 2.80 10.94
N THR A 185 -2.25 2.96 10.68
CA THR A 185 -2.94 4.25 10.84
C THR A 185 -3.06 4.63 12.31
N LEU A 186 -3.47 3.69 13.18
CA LEU A 186 -3.53 3.92 14.62
C LEU A 186 -2.14 4.23 15.20
N ALA A 187 -1.14 3.42 14.85
CA ALA A 187 0.24 3.64 15.30
C ALA A 187 0.73 5.02 14.87
N LEU A 188 0.44 5.46 13.65
CA LEU A 188 0.84 6.79 13.20
C LEU A 188 0.12 7.91 13.96
N GLU A 189 -1.20 7.82 14.14
CA GLU A 189 -1.99 8.85 14.84
C GLU A 189 -1.68 8.94 16.35
N PHE A 190 -1.25 7.83 16.94
CA PHE A 190 -0.90 7.71 18.35
C PHE A 190 0.61 7.75 18.62
N ASN A 191 1.44 8.02 17.60
CA ASN A 191 2.90 8.01 17.69
C ASN A 191 3.46 6.71 18.30
N GLY A 192 2.91 5.57 17.91
CA GLY A 192 3.27 4.24 18.38
C GLY A 192 2.72 3.87 19.76
N GLN A 193 2.02 4.78 20.45
CA GLN A 193 1.52 4.57 21.80
C GLN A 193 -0.01 4.56 21.84
N ILE A 194 -0.63 3.48 21.35
CA ILE A 194 -2.09 3.32 21.32
C ILE A 194 -2.65 3.06 22.73
N GLN A 195 -1.95 2.27 23.54
CA GLN A 195 -2.34 1.88 24.89
C GLN A 195 -1.83 2.90 25.94
N PRO A 196 -2.43 2.96 27.15
CA PRO A 196 -1.97 3.84 28.21
C PRO A 196 -0.53 3.54 28.63
N VAL A 197 0.32 4.56 28.71
CA VAL A 197 1.72 4.43 29.17
C VAL A 197 1.79 3.89 30.61
N ALA A 198 0.85 4.29 31.47
CA ALA A 198 0.83 3.88 32.87
C ALA A 198 0.39 2.43 33.10
N LEU A 199 -0.11 1.75 32.07
CA LEU A 199 -0.66 0.38 32.15
C LEU A 199 0.01 -0.50 31.09
N GLU A 200 1.33 -0.69 31.21
CA GLU A 200 2.07 -1.68 30.44
C GLU A 200 1.40 -3.05 30.65
N SER A 201 0.88 -3.68 29.58
CA SER A 201 0.10 -4.94 29.56
C SER A 201 -1.42 -4.85 29.77
N ALA A 202 -2.04 -3.67 29.73
CA ALA A 202 -3.51 -3.60 29.74
C ALA A 202 -4.12 -4.23 28.48
N ARG A 203 -5.01 -5.21 28.65
CA ARG A 203 -5.89 -5.65 27.54
C ARG A 203 -6.74 -4.46 27.10
N SER A 204 -6.54 -4.05 25.86
CA SER A 204 -7.18 -2.88 25.28
C SER A 204 -8.07 -3.32 24.15
N TYR A 205 -9.24 -2.71 24.01
CA TYR A 205 -10.15 -3.05 22.93
C TYR A 205 -10.88 -1.83 22.40
N ILE A 206 -11.22 -1.94 21.13
CA ILE A 206 -12.04 -0.99 20.38
C ILE A 206 -13.17 -1.78 19.73
N GLU A 207 -14.40 -1.44 20.04
CA GLU A 207 -15.57 -2.01 19.40
C GLU A 207 -16.44 -0.89 18.84
N MET A 208 -16.90 -1.03 17.61
CA MET A 208 -17.81 -0.08 16.98
C MET A 208 -18.95 -0.83 16.31
N ASN A 209 -20.18 -0.51 16.68
CA ASN A 209 -21.38 -1.18 16.21
C ASN A 209 -22.32 -0.20 15.50
N ASN A 210 -23.02 -0.66 14.47
CA ASN A 210 -24.06 0.10 13.80
C ASN A 210 -25.36 -0.72 13.80
N ASN A 211 -26.41 -0.21 14.45
CA ASN A 211 -27.71 -0.87 14.56
C ASN A 211 -27.66 -2.35 15.03
N GLY A 212 -26.71 -2.68 15.91
CA GLY A 212 -26.53 -4.04 16.44
C GLY A 212 -25.57 -4.92 15.63
N GLU A 213 -25.13 -4.49 14.45
CA GLU A 213 -24.09 -5.17 13.68
C GLU A 213 -22.71 -4.63 14.05
N ALA A 214 -21.75 -5.54 14.27
CA ALA A 214 -20.37 -5.16 14.55
C ALA A 214 -19.69 -4.60 13.29
N CYS A 215 -19.29 -3.33 13.34
CA CYS A 215 -18.52 -2.68 12.29
C CYS A 215 -17.02 -2.84 12.54
N PHE A 216 -16.56 -2.65 13.77
CA PHE A 216 -15.17 -2.89 14.15
C PHE A 216 -15.11 -3.66 15.46
N LYS A 217 -14.24 -4.64 15.53
CA LYS A 217 -13.90 -5.33 16.79
C LYS A 217 -12.41 -5.62 16.77
N ILE A 218 -11.66 -4.88 17.58
CA ILE A 218 -10.19 -4.86 17.54
C ILE A 218 -9.67 -5.00 18.95
N ASN A 219 -8.83 -6.00 19.17
CA ASN A 219 -8.06 -6.17 20.38
C ASN A 219 -6.65 -5.64 20.14
N ILE A 220 -6.11 -4.93 21.13
CA ILE A 220 -4.77 -4.32 21.06
C ILE A 220 -3.95 -4.84 22.23
N GLU A 221 -2.75 -5.32 21.92
CA GLU A 221 -1.73 -5.79 22.86
C GLU A 221 -0.37 -5.26 22.41
N ASN A 222 0.44 -4.76 23.35
CA ASN A 222 1.76 -4.17 23.05
C ASN A 222 1.73 -3.06 21.99
N ASN A 223 0.71 -2.19 22.03
CA ASN A 223 0.46 -1.15 21.03
C ASN A 223 0.26 -1.64 19.58
N GLU A 224 -0.06 -2.92 19.39
CA GLU A 224 -0.35 -3.50 18.08
C GLU A 224 -1.68 -4.25 18.11
N ILE A 225 -2.33 -4.35 16.96
CA ILE A 225 -3.53 -5.18 16.83
C ILE A 225 -3.14 -6.65 17.00
N SER A 226 -3.79 -7.37 17.90
CA SER A 226 -3.46 -8.77 18.20
C SER A 226 -3.62 -9.69 16.99
N GLU A 227 -2.86 -10.80 16.98
CA GLU A 227 -2.90 -11.83 15.92
C GLU A 227 -4.16 -12.69 15.88
N SER A 228 -5.10 -12.48 16.80
CA SER A 228 -6.39 -13.18 16.81
C SER A 228 -7.20 -12.91 15.53
N ASN A 229 -7.71 -13.98 14.90
CA ASN A 229 -8.59 -13.93 13.72
C ASN A 229 -9.97 -13.27 13.96
N ASP A 230 -10.25 -12.82 15.19
CA ASP A 230 -11.54 -12.24 15.58
C ASP A 230 -11.69 -10.75 15.18
N ILE A 231 -10.80 -10.23 14.32
CA ILE A 231 -10.94 -8.85 13.84
C ILE A 231 -12.17 -8.74 12.96
N VAL A 232 -13.11 -7.90 13.38
CA VAL A 232 -14.20 -7.46 12.53
C VAL A 232 -13.82 -6.08 12.02
N TYR A 233 -13.95 -5.87 10.72
CA TYR A 233 -13.84 -4.54 10.13
C TYR A 233 -14.93 -4.36 9.09
N TRP A 234 -15.37 -3.12 8.94
CA TRP A 234 -16.46 -2.76 8.07
C TRP A 234 -15.91 -2.31 6.72
N ASN A 235 -16.45 -2.84 5.62
CA ASN A 235 -16.19 -2.26 4.31
C ASN A 235 -16.90 -0.91 4.22
N SER A 236 -16.17 0.15 4.54
CA SER A 236 -16.74 1.47 4.71
C SER A 236 -17.32 2.01 3.39
N PRO A 237 -18.55 2.56 3.39
CA PRO A 237 -19.13 3.25 2.24
C PRO A 237 -18.47 4.61 2.01
N TYR A 238 -17.66 5.10 2.96
CA TYR A 238 -17.03 6.40 2.86
C TYR A 238 -15.84 6.35 1.90
N LYS A 239 -15.84 7.28 0.94
CA LYS A 239 -14.71 7.45 0.01
C LYS A 239 -13.59 8.28 0.61
N THR A 240 -13.93 9.22 1.48
CA THR A 240 -12.98 10.17 2.06
C THR A 240 -13.40 10.56 3.47
N VAL A 241 -12.42 10.62 4.36
CA VAL A 241 -12.59 10.95 5.78
C VAL A 241 -11.61 12.07 6.13
N TYR A 242 -12.11 13.07 6.85
CA TYR A 242 -11.33 14.19 7.36
C TYR A 242 -11.46 14.26 8.87
N PHE A 243 -10.35 14.55 9.54
CA PHE A 243 -10.31 14.89 10.95
C PHE A 243 -9.59 16.23 11.08
N ILE A 244 -10.24 17.18 11.76
CA ILE A 244 -9.76 18.55 11.92
C ILE A 244 -9.58 18.76 13.42
N ASP A 245 -8.34 18.76 13.88
CA ASP A 245 -7.97 19.00 15.28
C ASP A 245 -7.16 20.30 15.45
N ASN A 246 -6.54 20.76 14.37
CA ASN A 246 -5.74 21.99 14.32
C ASN A 246 -6.49 23.08 13.53
N PRO A 247 -6.95 24.17 14.17
CA PRO A 247 -7.64 25.26 13.47
C PRO A 247 -6.70 26.09 12.57
N PHE A 248 -5.38 25.99 12.75
CA PHE A 248 -4.38 26.74 11.99
C PHE A 248 -3.75 25.95 10.84
N VAL A 249 -4.34 24.81 10.46
CA VAL A 249 -3.80 23.92 9.42
C VAL A 249 -3.56 24.62 8.06
N LEU A 250 -4.28 25.71 7.79
CA LEU A 250 -4.14 26.53 6.59
C LEU A 250 -2.93 27.49 6.62
N ASP A 251 -2.50 27.89 7.82
CA ASP A 251 -1.35 28.79 7.99
C ASP A 251 -0.02 28.04 7.95
N GLU A 252 -0.07 26.71 8.04
CA GLU A 252 1.10 25.86 8.05
C GLU A 252 1.67 25.58 6.65
N PRO A 253 2.99 25.33 6.53
CA PRO A 253 3.60 25.04 5.25
C PRO A 253 2.96 23.84 4.54
N ALA A 254 2.87 23.93 3.21
CA ALA A 254 2.32 22.87 2.40
C ALA A 254 3.05 21.53 2.61
N PHE A 255 2.28 20.49 2.93
CA PHE A 255 2.82 19.14 3.03
C PHE A 255 3.08 18.57 1.64
N ARG A 256 4.34 18.25 1.35
CA ARG A 256 4.73 17.51 0.15
C ARG A 256 5.04 16.07 0.53
N LYS A 257 4.23 15.15 0.03
CA LYS A 257 4.46 13.71 0.21
C LYS A 257 5.77 13.34 -0.50
N LYS A 258 6.67 12.64 0.20
CA LYS A 258 7.84 12.03 -0.44
C LYS A 258 7.37 10.82 -1.23
N ASN A 259 7.65 10.77 -2.53
CA ASN A 259 7.28 9.66 -3.43
C ASN A 259 8.14 8.39 -3.24
N LYS A 260 8.84 8.25 -2.11
CA LYS A 260 9.61 7.03 -1.88
C LYS A 260 8.67 5.92 -1.42
N TYR A 261 8.34 5.02 -2.33
CA TYR A 261 7.91 3.68 -1.97
C TYR A 261 9.08 3.00 -1.25
N THR A 262 8.93 2.81 0.06
CA THR A 262 9.79 1.92 0.84
C THR A 262 8.97 0.67 1.12
N THR A 263 9.16 -0.36 0.29
CA THR A 263 8.65 -1.70 0.58
C THR A 263 9.48 -2.28 1.72
N THR A 264 8.86 -2.52 2.87
CA THR A 264 9.41 -3.49 3.82
C THR A 264 9.10 -4.89 3.28
N SER A 265 10.02 -5.84 3.39
CA SER A 265 9.89 -7.20 2.83
C SER A 265 8.73 -8.04 3.41
N ILE A 266 7.93 -7.46 4.30
CA ILE A 266 6.94 -8.14 5.13
C ILE A 266 5.51 -7.81 4.65
N SER A 267 5.31 -6.71 3.91
CA SER A 267 3.98 -6.27 3.46
C SER A 267 3.94 -5.58 2.10
N PHE A 268 2.90 -5.85 1.31
CA PHE A 268 2.56 -5.02 0.15
C PHE A 268 1.79 -3.73 0.52
N VAL A 269 1.33 -3.56 1.77
CA VAL A 269 0.71 -2.32 2.24
C VAL A 269 1.72 -1.18 2.13
N ASN A 270 1.38 -0.15 1.36
CA ASN A 270 2.27 0.98 1.18
C ASN A 270 2.17 1.94 2.38
N GLU A 271 3.07 1.81 3.35
CA GLU A 271 3.12 2.69 4.52
C GLU A 271 3.34 4.16 4.14
N SER A 272 4.03 4.46 3.04
CA SER A 272 4.21 5.85 2.59
C SER A 272 2.89 6.54 2.25
N ARG A 273 1.82 5.78 1.96
CA ARG A 273 0.46 6.29 1.76
C ARG A 273 -0.20 6.73 3.06
N ILE A 274 0.18 6.14 4.18
CA ILE A 274 -0.42 6.42 5.48
C ILE A 274 0.31 7.64 6.05
N VAL A 275 -0.43 8.75 6.12
CA VAL A 275 0.04 10.03 6.66
C VAL A 275 -0.92 10.47 7.76
N THR A 276 -0.44 11.29 8.68
CA THR A 276 -1.28 11.84 9.74
C THR A 276 -2.46 12.62 9.16
N HIS A 277 -3.57 12.67 9.89
CA HIS A 277 -4.77 13.41 9.52
C HIS A 277 -4.47 14.86 9.17
N ASP A 278 -3.57 15.50 9.92
CA ASP A 278 -3.11 16.86 9.71
C ASP A 278 -2.36 17.01 8.38
N ASN A 279 -1.40 16.12 8.08
CA ASN A 279 -0.69 16.15 6.79
C ASN A 279 -1.60 15.82 5.61
N LYS A 280 -2.56 14.91 5.78
CA LYS A 280 -3.57 14.62 4.78
C LYS A 280 -4.45 15.83 4.50
N LEU A 281 -4.88 16.53 5.55
CA LEU A 281 -5.69 17.73 5.45
C LEU A 281 -4.90 18.85 4.75
N LYS A 282 -3.64 19.09 5.14
CA LYS A 282 -2.73 20.00 4.44
C LYS A 282 -2.58 19.66 2.98
N PHE A 283 -2.36 18.39 2.65
CA PHE A 283 -2.23 17.97 1.26
C PHE A 283 -3.50 18.32 0.47
N VAL A 284 -4.68 18.00 1.00
CA VAL A 284 -5.95 18.30 0.34
C VAL A 284 -6.18 19.80 0.19
N LEU A 285 -5.93 20.60 1.22
CA LEU A 285 -6.16 22.04 1.20
C LEU A 285 -5.14 22.79 0.31
N ASN A 286 -3.93 22.28 0.15
CA ASN A 286 -2.90 22.88 -0.71
C ASN A 286 -2.97 22.41 -2.17
N PHE A 287 -3.55 21.23 -2.45
CA PHE A 287 -3.58 20.63 -3.80
C PHE A 287 -4.98 20.51 -4.44
N ALA A 288 -6.08 20.67 -3.70
CA ALA A 288 -7.42 20.81 -4.29
C ALA A 288 -7.77 22.30 -4.38
N ARG A 289 -8.09 22.94 -5.51
CA ARG A 289 -8.33 22.56 -6.92
C ARG A 289 -8.39 23.89 -7.72
N PRO A 290 -8.71 23.90 -9.04
CA PRO A 290 -8.94 25.13 -9.82
C PRO A 290 -9.96 26.05 -9.13
N ARG A 291 -9.83 27.36 -9.38
CA ARG A 291 -10.63 28.42 -8.75
C ARG A 291 -12.09 28.02 -8.60
N SER A 292 -12.67 28.24 -7.41
CA SER A 292 -14.09 28.05 -7.23
C SER A 292 -14.89 29.02 -8.12
N ILE A 293 -16.14 28.67 -8.47
CA ILE A 293 -17.05 29.58 -9.21
C ILE A 293 -17.21 30.94 -8.49
N PHE A 294 -17.02 30.98 -7.17
CA PHE A 294 -17.03 32.21 -6.38
C PHE A 294 -15.74 33.04 -6.54
N GLU A 295 -14.60 32.39 -6.78
CA GLU A 295 -13.33 33.04 -7.07
C GLU A 295 -13.23 33.53 -8.53
N GLU A 296 -14.02 32.96 -9.45
CA GLU A 296 -14.08 33.38 -10.85
C GLU A 296 -14.96 34.63 -11.07
N ARG A 297 -15.95 34.88 -10.21
CA ARG A 297 -16.88 36.02 -10.33
C ARG A 297 -16.41 37.31 -9.64
N GLY A 298 -15.21 37.29 -9.06
CA GLY A 298 -14.65 38.40 -8.28
C GLY A 298 -13.69 39.33 -9.04
N ASN A 299 -13.51 39.16 -10.36
CA ASN A 299 -12.68 40.03 -11.20
C ASN A 299 -13.50 40.71 -12.29
#